data_AF-A0A5C7EU55-F1
#
_entry.id   AF-A0A5C7EU55-F1
#
_cell.length_a   1.000
_cell.length_b   1.000
_cell.length_c   1.000
_cell.angle_alpha   90.00
_cell.angle_beta   90.00
_cell.angle_gamma   90.00
#
_symmetry.space_group_name_H-M   'P 1'
#
loop_
_entity.id
_entity.type
_entity.pdbx_description
1 polymer ?
#
loop_
_entity_poly.entity_id
_entity_poly.type
_entity_poly.pdbx_seq_one_letter_code
_entity_poly.pdbx_strand_id
1 'polypeptide(L)'
;MKKLILTLMVIAFGFYSSAQSVLQTEIDKNIPAMINAQTTTDFDIIFNNISKLRGNNREIYYYSALALMKKIQILQAENKLSLGEGDNYIAEKYALSSYNIGSTAIETEILLGFIHLERLLLNPKNAAAEKAIIDSYIEKAKKLDRNHPRLLLLQGEVAYFIPENLGGDKQKAIEFFQASVKSFKANKKQALGWNWGQSDAENYLNRHLNAITSNQIH
;
A
#
# COMPACT_ATOMS: atom_id res chain seq x y z
N MET A 1 -43.28 27.11 -2.32
CA MET A 1 -41.96 26.86 -2.93
C MET A 1 -40.89 26.40 -1.93
N LYS A 2 -40.66 27.09 -0.80
CA LYS A 2 -39.66 26.69 0.22
C LYS A 2 -39.87 25.27 0.77
N LYS A 3 -41.12 24.86 1.03
CA LYS A 3 -41.46 23.49 1.49
C LYS A 3 -41.19 22.42 0.42
N LEU A 4 -41.42 22.73 -0.85
CA LEU A 4 -41.16 21.82 -1.99
C LEU A 4 -39.65 21.62 -2.21
N ILE A 5 -38.84 22.68 -2.06
CA ILE A 5 -37.38 22.60 -2.13
C ILE A 5 -36.82 21.74 -0.99
N LEU A 6 -37.35 21.90 0.23
CA LEU A 6 -36.94 21.11 1.38
C LEU A 6 -37.26 19.61 1.19
N THR A 7 -38.44 19.28 0.66
CA THR A 7 -38.82 17.88 0.38
C THR A 7 -37.97 17.28 -0.74
N LEU A 8 -37.66 18.03 -1.79
CA LEU A 8 -36.76 17.56 -2.86
C LEU A 8 -35.33 17.30 -2.35
N MET A 9 -34.81 18.16 -1.47
CA MET A 9 -33.49 17.99 -0.86
C MET A 9 -33.42 16.76 0.04
N VAL A 10 -34.45 16.48 0.84
CA VAL A 10 -34.49 15.29 1.71
C VAL A 10 -34.53 13.99 0.89
N ILE A 11 -35.31 13.97 -0.19
CA ILE A 11 -35.37 12.82 -1.11
C ILE A 11 -34.01 12.62 -1.81
N ALA A 12 -33.38 13.69 -2.31
CA ALA A 12 -32.06 13.64 -2.94
C ALA A 12 -30.95 13.16 -1.97
N PHE A 13 -30.98 13.60 -0.70
CA PHE A 13 -30.04 13.14 0.34
C PHE A 13 -30.21 11.65 0.67
N GLY A 14 -31.46 11.16 0.74
CA GLY A 14 -31.74 9.74 0.99
C GLY A 14 -31.20 8.80 -0.10
N PHE A 15 -31.29 9.20 -1.37
CA PHE A 15 -30.72 8.42 -2.48
C PHE A 15 -29.20 8.44 -2.51
N TYR A 16 -28.57 9.59 -2.20
CA TYR A 16 -27.11 9.69 -2.12
C TYR A 16 -26.51 8.83 -1.00
N SER A 17 -27.15 8.81 0.18
CA SER A 17 -26.67 8.01 1.31
C SER A 17 -26.74 6.51 1.02
N SER A 18 -27.80 6.03 0.37
CA SER A 18 -27.96 4.62 0.01
C SER A 18 -26.99 4.16 -1.08
N ALA A 19 -26.63 5.02 -2.03
CA ALA A 19 -25.63 4.71 -3.06
C ALA A 19 -24.22 4.59 -2.48
N GLN A 20 -23.84 5.46 -1.54
CA GLN A 20 -22.54 5.40 -0.87
C GLN A 20 -22.39 4.12 -0.02
N SER A 21 -23.45 3.67 0.66
CA SER A 21 -23.40 2.43 1.45
C SER A 21 -23.28 1.17 0.58
N VAL A 22 -23.92 1.14 -0.58
CA VAL A 22 -23.77 0.03 -1.55
C VAL A 22 -22.37 0.00 -2.13
N LEU A 23 -21.82 1.16 -2.52
CA LEU A 23 -20.46 1.25 -3.03
C LEU A 23 -19.42 0.78 -2.02
N GLN A 24 -19.55 1.22 -0.76
CA GLN A 24 -18.65 0.80 0.31
C GLN A 24 -18.71 -0.72 0.51
N THR A 25 -19.92 -1.30 0.47
CA THR A 25 -20.10 -2.76 0.60
C THR A 25 -19.39 -3.53 -0.53
N GLU A 26 -19.43 -3.02 -1.76
CA GLU A 26 -18.72 -3.65 -2.89
C GLU A 26 -17.19 -3.54 -2.76
N ILE A 27 -16.68 -2.42 -2.23
CA ILE A 27 -15.25 -2.27 -1.92
C ILE A 27 -14.84 -3.28 -0.84
N ASP A 28 -15.56 -3.31 0.28
CA ASP A 28 -15.23 -4.11 1.46
C ASP A 28 -15.18 -5.62 1.16
N LYS A 29 -16.02 -6.11 0.23
CA LYS A 29 -16.00 -7.52 -0.21
C LYS A 29 -14.66 -7.97 -0.79
N ASN A 30 -13.89 -7.07 -1.38
CA ASN A 30 -12.61 -7.39 -2.01
C ASN A 30 -11.43 -7.36 -1.03
N ILE A 31 -11.60 -6.77 0.15
CA ILE A 31 -10.50 -6.60 1.12
C ILE A 31 -10.04 -7.95 1.72
N PRO A 32 -10.92 -8.87 2.13
CA PRO A 32 -10.49 -10.19 2.59
C PRO A 32 -9.73 -10.98 1.51
N ALA A 33 -10.09 -10.81 0.23
CA ALA A 33 -9.37 -11.44 -0.88
C ALA A 33 -7.95 -10.86 -1.01
N MET A 34 -7.79 -9.54 -0.83
CA MET A 34 -6.48 -8.88 -0.80
C MET A 34 -5.54 -9.45 0.27
N ILE A 35 -6.07 -9.77 1.46
CA ILE A 35 -5.27 -10.29 2.58
C ILE A 35 -4.80 -11.72 2.31
N ASN A 36 -5.63 -12.53 1.64
CA ASN A 36 -5.37 -13.95 1.41
C ASN A 36 -4.73 -14.24 0.03
N ALA A 37 -4.60 -13.25 -0.83
CA ALA A 37 -4.00 -13.39 -2.16
C ALA A 37 -2.53 -13.78 -2.07
N GLN A 38 -2.09 -14.71 -2.93
CA GLN A 38 -0.72 -15.24 -2.93
C GLN A 38 -0.08 -15.28 -4.32
N THR A 39 -0.88 -15.11 -5.38
CA THR A 39 -0.42 -15.21 -6.76
C THR A 39 -0.66 -13.91 -7.53
N THR A 40 0.05 -13.72 -8.63
CA THR A 40 -0.19 -12.59 -9.54
C THR A 40 -1.62 -12.57 -10.08
N THR A 41 -2.19 -13.75 -10.37
CA THR A 41 -3.58 -13.91 -10.83
C THR A 41 -4.60 -13.44 -9.79
N ASP A 42 -4.36 -13.71 -8.50
CA ASP A 42 -5.27 -13.25 -7.43
C ASP A 42 -5.35 -11.73 -7.42
N PHE A 43 -4.19 -11.06 -7.49
CA PHE A 43 -4.14 -9.60 -7.51
C PHE A 43 -4.68 -9.00 -8.81
N ASP A 44 -4.55 -9.68 -9.95
CA ASP A 44 -5.20 -9.27 -11.20
C ASP A 44 -6.73 -9.32 -11.09
N ILE A 45 -7.28 -10.39 -10.49
CA ILE A 45 -8.74 -10.50 -10.26
C ILE A 45 -9.21 -9.37 -9.35
N ILE A 46 -8.51 -9.13 -8.25
CA ILE A 46 -8.86 -8.07 -7.29
C ILE A 46 -8.80 -6.69 -7.95
N PHE A 47 -7.71 -6.39 -8.68
CA PHE A 47 -7.58 -5.13 -9.41
C PHE A 47 -8.73 -4.94 -10.39
N ASN A 48 -9.05 -5.97 -11.19
CA ASN A 48 -10.13 -5.92 -12.17
C ASN A 48 -11.51 -5.72 -11.55
N ASN A 49 -11.76 -6.30 -10.37
CA ASN A 49 -13.02 -6.15 -9.66
C ASN A 49 -13.18 -4.74 -9.09
N ILE A 50 -12.16 -4.23 -8.39
CA ILE A 50 -12.22 -2.94 -7.70
C ILE A 50 -12.18 -1.78 -8.70
N SER A 51 -11.26 -1.80 -9.68
CA SER A 51 -11.04 -0.67 -10.60
C SER A 51 -12.24 -0.36 -11.50
N LYS A 52 -13.15 -1.33 -11.70
CA LYS A 52 -14.37 -1.19 -12.50
C LYS A 52 -15.58 -0.70 -11.70
N LEU A 53 -15.46 -0.59 -10.37
CA LEU A 53 -16.54 -0.07 -9.54
C LEU A 53 -16.87 1.37 -9.95
N ARG A 54 -18.16 1.67 -10.08
CA ARG A 54 -18.62 2.99 -10.53
C ARG A 54 -18.63 3.96 -9.37
N GLY A 55 -17.75 4.96 -9.41
CA GLY A 55 -17.74 6.06 -8.47
C GLY A 55 -16.37 6.72 -8.40
N ASN A 56 -16.33 8.04 -8.20
CA ASN A 56 -15.09 8.75 -7.92
C ASN A 56 -14.75 8.62 -6.43
N ASN A 57 -14.29 7.43 -6.01
CA ASN A 57 -14.05 7.09 -4.61
C ASN A 57 -12.56 6.80 -4.38
N ARG A 58 -11.99 7.44 -3.35
CA ARG A 58 -10.59 7.30 -2.96
C ARG A 58 -10.14 5.85 -2.75
N GLU A 59 -10.98 5.04 -2.12
CA GLU A 59 -10.64 3.66 -1.74
C GLU A 59 -10.57 2.74 -2.95
N ILE A 60 -11.43 2.95 -3.96
CA ILE A 60 -11.32 2.25 -5.25
C ILE A 60 -9.91 2.45 -5.80
N TYR A 61 -9.49 3.71 -5.91
CA TYR A 61 -8.18 4.03 -6.45
C TYR A 61 -7.03 3.50 -5.59
N TYR A 62 -7.16 3.62 -4.28
CA TYR A 62 -6.16 3.14 -3.32
C TYR A 62 -5.96 1.63 -3.42
N TYR A 63 -7.04 0.84 -3.33
CA TYR A 63 -6.95 -0.62 -3.33
C TYR A 63 -6.61 -1.18 -4.72
N SER A 64 -6.98 -0.50 -5.80
CA SER A 64 -6.48 -0.83 -7.14
C SER A 64 -4.96 -0.65 -7.23
N ALA A 65 -4.42 0.45 -6.73
CA ALA A 65 -2.97 0.66 -6.70
C ALA A 65 -2.25 -0.37 -5.80
N LEU A 66 -2.82 -0.68 -4.63
CA LEU A 66 -2.27 -1.69 -3.72
C LEU A 66 -2.25 -3.09 -4.36
N ALA A 67 -3.30 -3.49 -5.08
CA ALA A 67 -3.36 -4.78 -5.78
C ALA A 67 -2.18 -4.94 -6.75
N LEU A 68 -1.96 -3.93 -7.59
CA LEU A 68 -0.87 -3.94 -8.57
C LEU A 68 0.50 -3.88 -7.89
N MET A 69 0.65 -3.07 -6.84
CA MET A 69 1.88 -3.04 -6.03
C MET A 69 2.20 -4.43 -5.46
N LYS A 70 1.20 -5.14 -4.91
CA LYS A 70 1.39 -6.50 -4.38
C LYS A 70 1.70 -7.53 -5.46
N LYS A 71 1.07 -7.44 -6.62
CA LYS A 71 1.42 -8.24 -7.80
C LYS A 71 2.89 -8.06 -8.19
N ILE A 72 3.38 -6.82 -8.18
CA ILE A 72 4.78 -6.51 -8.51
C ILE A 72 5.74 -7.14 -7.50
N GLN A 73 5.43 -7.09 -6.20
CA GLN A 73 6.23 -7.75 -5.17
C GLN A 73 6.35 -9.27 -5.40
N ILE A 74 5.28 -9.93 -5.87
CA ILE A 74 5.35 -11.35 -6.26
C ILE A 74 6.25 -11.53 -7.48
N LEU A 75 6.09 -10.72 -8.53
CA LEU A 75 6.92 -10.81 -9.72
C LEU A 75 8.41 -10.63 -9.39
N GLN A 76 8.76 -9.75 -8.46
CA GLN A 76 10.12 -9.60 -7.98
C GLN A 76 10.62 -10.83 -7.22
N ALA A 77 9.81 -11.38 -6.31
CA ALA A 77 10.17 -12.60 -5.59
C ALA A 77 10.39 -13.80 -6.54
N GLU A 78 9.68 -13.82 -7.69
CA GLU A 78 9.84 -14.81 -8.75
C GLU A 78 10.91 -14.45 -9.80
N ASN A 79 11.61 -13.32 -9.64
CA ASN A 79 12.58 -12.78 -10.60
C ASN A 79 12.03 -12.55 -12.02
N LYS A 80 10.75 -12.21 -12.14
CA LYS A 80 10.03 -11.90 -13.39
C LYS A 80 9.86 -10.38 -13.60
N LEU A 81 10.96 -9.64 -13.45
CA LEU A 81 10.96 -8.16 -13.36
C LEU A 81 10.34 -7.47 -14.58
N SER A 82 10.57 -7.97 -15.80
CA SER A 82 10.06 -7.34 -17.02
C SER A 82 8.53 -7.28 -17.11
N LEU A 83 7.82 -8.11 -16.36
CA LEU A 83 6.36 -8.15 -16.35
C LEU A 83 5.73 -7.07 -15.45
N GLY A 84 6.52 -6.43 -14.59
CA GLY A 84 6.02 -5.49 -13.58
C GLY A 84 6.02 -4.02 -13.99
N GLU A 85 6.79 -3.61 -15.00
CA GLU A 85 6.98 -2.18 -15.33
C GLU A 85 5.67 -1.48 -15.73
N GLY A 86 4.86 -2.12 -16.60
CA GLY A 86 3.58 -1.57 -17.04
C GLY A 86 2.60 -1.41 -15.87
N ASP A 87 2.48 -2.44 -15.05
CA ASP A 87 1.61 -2.44 -13.87
C ASP A 87 2.05 -1.39 -12.83
N ASN A 88 3.36 -1.13 -12.71
CA ASN A 88 3.88 -0.13 -11.80
C ASN A 88 3.43 1.29 -12.19
N TYR A 89 3.48 1.64 -13.48
CA TYR A 89 2.96 2.92 -13.96
C TYR A 89 1.45 3.05 -13.76
N ILE A 90 0.70 1.96 -13.90
CA ILE A 90 -0.74 1.95 -13.65
C ILE A 90 -0.98 2.15 -12.14
N ALA A 91 -0.27 1.43 -11.27
CA ALA A 91 -0.37 1.56 -9.83
C ALA A 91 -0.16 3.01 -9.37
N GLU A 92 0.87 3.70 -9.88
CA GLU A 92 1.15 5.11 -9.57
C GLU A 92 -0.03 6.01 -9.96
N LYS A 93 -0.58 5.85 -11.16
CA LYS A 93 -1.74 6.65 -11.61
C LYS A 93 -2.95 6.49 -10.69
N TYR A 94 -3.23 5.25 -10.27
CA TYR A 94 -4.29 4.97 -9.32
C TYR A 94 -3.99 5.58 -7.94
N ALA A 95 -2.77 5.45 -7.41
CA ALA A 95 -2.38 6.06 -6.15
C ALA A 95 -2.50 7.60 -6.18
N LEU A 96 -2.07 8.26 -7.26
CA LEU A 96 -2.23 9.71 -7.45
C LEU A 96 -3.70 10.12 -7.58
N SER A 97 -4.54 9.29 -8.21
CA SER A 97 -5.98 9.54 -8.30
C SER A 97 -6.63 9.48 -6.91
N SER A 98 -6.22 8.51 -6.08
CA SER A 98 -6.61 8.42 -4.67
C SER A 98 -6.20 9.68 -3.89
N TYR A 99 -4.97 10.17 -4.10
CA TYR A 99 -4.44 11.38 -3.46
C TYR A 99 -5.29 12.61 -3.75
N ASN A 100 -5.73 12.78 -5.00
CA ASN A 100 -6.46 13.96 -5.44
C ASN A 100 -7.92 14.02 -4.93
N ILE A 101 -8.47 12.92 -4.41
CA ILE A 101 -9.89 12.83 -3.98
C ILE A 101 -10.08 13.12 -2.49
N GLY A 102 -9.10 12.87 -1.62
CA GLY A 102 -9.33 13.00 -0.18
C GLY A 102 -8.09 13.08 0.72
N SER A 103 -8.32 13.48 1.98
CA SER A 103 -7.32 13.94 2.95
C SER A 103 -6.57 12.86 3.74
N THR A 104 -6.68 11.58 3.38
CA THR A 104 -5.89 10.50 3.99
C THR A 104 -4.50 10.46 3.36
N ALA A 105 -3.79 11.58 3.52
CA ALA A 105 -2.50 11.85 2.90
C ALA A 105 -1.48 10.80 3.28
N ILE A 106 -1.37 10.43 4.56
CA ILE A 106 -0.27 9.55 5.03
C ILE A 106 -0.25 8.20 4.32
N GLU A 107 -1.39 7.51 4.21
CA GLU A 107 -1.45 6.19 3.58
C GLU A 107 -1.13 6.25 2.09
N THR A 108 -1.58 7.31 1.40
CA THR A 108 -1.27 7.47 -0.03
C THR A 108 0.18 7.87 -0.26
N GLU A 109 0.77 8.72 0.59
CA GLU A 109 2.20 9.04 0.54
C GLU A 109 3.05 7.77 0.76
N ILE A 110 2.66 6.91 1.71
CA ILE A 110 3.31 5.63 1.95
C ILE A 110 3.18 4.69 0.75
N LEU A 111 1.96 4.55 0.18
CA LEU A 111 1.73 3.69 -0.98
C LEU A 111 2.53 4.16 -2.21
N LEU A 112 2.61 5.48 -2.44
CA LEU A 112 3.47 6.05 -3.48
C LEU A 112 4.94 5.72 -3.22
N GLY A 113 5.41 5.85 -1.97
CA GLY A 113 6.75 5.43 -1.57
C GLY A 113 7.04 3.97 -1.90
N PHE A 114 6.11 3.05 -1.61
CA PHE A 114 6.24 1.65 -2.03
C PHE A 114 6.29 1.50 -3.54
N ILE A 115 5.39 2.13 -4.30
CA ILE A 115 5.35 2.02 -5.77
C ILE A 115 6.67 2.47 -6.40
N HIS A 116 7.31 3.52 -5.87
CA HIS A 116 8.63 3.96 -6.33
C HIS A 116 9.76 3.02 -5.88
N LEU A 117 9.67 2.42 -4.69
CA LEU A 117 10.57 1.33 -4.30
C LEU A 117 10.45 0.16 -5.27
N GLU A 118 9.24 -0.28 -5.58
CA GLU A 118 9.00 -1.35 -6.55
C GLU A 118 9.59 -1.01 -7.93
N ARG A 119 9.46 0.25 -8.38
CA ARG A 119 10.03 0.72 -9.64
C ARG A 119 11.56 0.62 -9.65
N LEU A 120 12.20 1.06 -8.56
CA LEU A 120 13.64 0.96 -8.38
C LEU A 120 14.12 -0.49 -8.48
N LEU A 121 13.40 -1.41 -7.82
CA LEU A 121 13.75 -2.84 -7.79
C LEU A 121 13.49 -3.55 -9.13
N LEU A 122 12.46 -3.13 -9.88
CA LEU A 122 12.20 -3.62 -11.24
C LEU A 122 13.30 -3.17 -12.22
N ASN A 123 13.76 -1.92 -12.10
CA ASN A 123 14.70 -1.33 -13.04
C ASN A 123 15.68 -0.35 -12.34
N PRO A 124 16.86 -0.83 -11.91
CA PRO A 124 17.79 -0.03 -11.11
C PRO A 124 18.57 1.02 -11.89
N LYS A 125 18.34 1.19 -13.21
CA LYS A 125 19.06 2.18 -14.04
C LYS A 125 18.95 3.61 -13.49
N ASN A 126 17.81 3.94 -12.89
CA ASN A 126 17.53 5.26 -12.31
C ASN A 126 17.47 5.23 -10.76
N ALA A 127 18.13 4.27 -10.12
CA ALA A 127 17.96 4.01 -8.69
C ALA A 127 18.17 5.23 -7.78
N ALA A 128 19.14 6.09 -8.07
CA ALA A 128 19.37 7.30 -7.27
C ALA A 128 18.21 8.32 -7.37
N ALA A 129 17.63 8.46 -8.56
CA ALA A 129 16.49 9.36 -8.78
C ALA A 129 15.23 8.81 -8.10
N GLU A 130 14.94 7.51 -8.26
CA GLU A 130 13.83 6.86 -7.56
C GLU A 130 14.02 6.92 -6.04
N LYS A 131 15.24 6.71 -5.54
CA LYS A 131 15.56 6.84 -4.11
C LYS A 131 15.22 8.23 -3.56
N ALA A 132 15.59 9.30 -4.27
CA ALA A 132 15.24 10.65 -3.86
C ALA A 132 13.72 10.88 -3.80
N ILE A 133 12.96 10.26 -4.70
CA ILE A 133 11.50 10.31 -4.70
C ILE A 133 10.93 9.54 -3.50
N ILE A 134 11.42 8.32 -3.24
CA ILE A 134 11.03 7.50 -2.09
C ILE A 134 11.28 8.26 -0.78
N ASP A 135 12.45 8.88 -0.63
CA ASP A 135 12.79 9.67 0.57
C ASP A 135 11.85 10.85 0.76
N SER A 136 11.45 11.53 -0.33
CA SER A 136 10.47 12.62 -0.28
C SER A 136 9.12 12.14 0.27
N TYR A 137 8.62 11.00 -0.20
CA TYR A 137 7.38 10.39 0.30
C TYR A 137 7.48 9.97 1.76
N ILE A 138 8.61 9.37 2.17
CA ILE A 138 8.89 9.01 3.57
C ILE A 138 8.88 10.26 4.46
N GLU A 139 9.55 11.35 4.06
CA GLU A 139 9.59 12.56 4.87
C GLU A 139 8.23 13.25 4.98
N LYS A 140 7.40 13.20 3.94
CA LYS A 140 6.00 13.69 4.02
C LYS A 140 5.17 12.85 4.99
N ALA A 141 5.24 11.52 4.90
CA ALA A 141 4.53 10.62 5.81
C ALA A 141 5.00 10.78 7.26
N LYS A 142 6.31 10.91 7.50
CA LYS A 142 6.90 11.17 8.83
C LYS A 142 6.40 12.47 9.47
N LYS A 143 6.07 13.50 8.69
CA LYS A 143 5.51 14.75 9.22
C LYS A 143 4.09 14.54 9.78
N LEU A 144 3.37 13.55 9.28
CA LEU A 144 2.00 13.24 9.67
C LEU A 144 1.96 12.28 10.85
N ASP A 145 2.67 11.14 10.77
CA ASP A 145 2.85 10.21 11.88
C ASP A 145 4.11 9.36 11.65
N ARG A 146 5.15 9.61 12.47
CA ARG A 146 6.44 8.91 12.39
C ARG A 146 6.35 7.44 12.82
N ASN A 147 5.35 7.09 13.62
CA ASN A 147 5.17 5.73 14.15
C ASN A 147 4.12 4.95 13.37
N HIS A 148 3.67 5.48 12.22
CA HIS A 148 2.69 4.82 11.39
C HIS A 148 3.23 3.44 10.95
N PRO A 149 2.48 2.34 11.16
CA PRO A 149 3.03 1.00 11.01
C PRO A 149 3.52 0.71 9.58
N ARG A 150 2.79 1.19 8.56
CA ARG A 150 3.22 1.03 7.15
C ARG A 150 4.36 1.95 6.73
N LEU A 151 4.53 3.08 7.41
CA LEU A 151 5.69 3.94 7.19
C LEU A 151 6.95 3.22 7.69
N LEU A 152 6.87 2.63 8.88
CA LEU A 152 7.95 1.82 9.45
C LEU A 152 8.23 0.60 8.56
N LEU A 153 7.20 -0.04 7.99
CA LEU A 153 7.38 -1.11 7.01
C LEU A 153 8.15 -0.61 5.77
N LEU A 154 7.71 0.49 5.16
CA LEU A 154 8.37 1.09 3.98
C LEU A 154 9.84 1.42 4.28
N GLN A 155 10.12 2.03 5.44
CA GLN A 155 11.49 2.34 5.86
C GLN A 155 12.34 1.08 6.05
N GLY A 156 11.75 0.01 6.58
CA GLY A 156 12.38 -1.30 6.69
C GLY A 156 12.73 -1.88 5.32
N GLU A 157 11.80 -1.89 4.38
CA GLU A 157 12.03 -2.42 3.03
C GLU A 157 13.06 -1.59 2.27
N VAL A 158 12.99 -0.25 2.35
CA VAL A 158 14.00 0.66 1.79
C VAL A 158 15.38 0.34 2.37
N ALA A 159 15.50 0.21 3.69
CA ALA A 159 16.78 -0.12 4.31
C ALA A 159 17.26 -1.54 3.96
N TYR A 160 16.35 -2.48 3.71
CA TYR A 160 16.68 -3.88 3.44
C TYR A 160 17.12 -4.14 1.99
N PHE A 161 16.41 -3.56 1.02
CA PHE A 161 16.57 -3.89 -0.40
C PHE A 161 17.46 -2.91 -1.17
N ILE A 162 17.59 -1.67 -0.70
CA ILE A 162 18.42 -0.68 -1.39
C ILE A 162 19.90 -0.97 -1.12
N PRO A 163 20.79 -0.82 -2.12
CA PRO A 163 22.23 -0.93 -1.92
C PRO A 163 22.77 0.02 -0.83
N GLU A 164 23.79 -0.42 -0.09
CA GLU A 164 24.40 0.37 1.01
C GLU A 164 24.93 1.73 0.54
N ASN A 165 25.49 1.80 -0.67
CA ASN A 165 25.98 3.07 -1.26
C ASN A 165 24.86 4.06 -1.60
N LEU A 166 23.59 3.63 -1.60
CA LEU A 166 22.40 4.47 -1.75
C LEU A 166 21.62 4.62 -0.42
N GLY A 167 22.24 4.23 0.70
CA GLY A 167 21.68 4.37 2.04
C GLY A 167 20.89 3.17 2.57
N GLY A 168 21.05 2.00 1.94
CA GLY A 168 20.61 0.74 2.52
C GLY A 168 21.35 0.39 3.81
N ASP A 169 20.67 -0.26 4.74
CA ASP A 169 21.20 -0.70 6.02
C ASP A 169 20.35 -1.87 6.54
N LYS A 170 20.84 -3.10 6.32
CA LYS A 170 20.10 -4.32 6.71
C LYS A 170 19.92 -4.46 8.22
N GLN A 171 20.82 -3.89 9.04
CA GLN A 171 20.66 -3.95 10.50
C GLN A 171 19.51 -3.04 10.93
N LYS A 172 19.50 -1.79 10.42
CA LYS A 172 18.43 -0.84 10.68
C LYS A 172 17.08 -1.28 10.10
N ALA A 173 17.08 -2.02 9.00
CA ALA A 173 15.86 -2.61 8.45
C ALA A 173 15.14 -3.49 9.48
N ILE A 174 15.87 -4.30 10.25
CA ILE A 174 15.29 -5.16 11.30
C ILE A 174 14.65 -4.33 12.40
N GLU A 175 15.29 -3.25 12.83
CA GLU A 175 14.73 -2.32 13.83
C GLU A 175 13.41 -1.72 13.34
N PHE A 176 13.35 -1.31 12.07
CA PHE A 176 12.11 -0.80 11.46
C PHE A 176 11.02 -1.86 11.35
N PHE A 177 11.33 -3.10 10.96
CA PHE A 177 10.36 -4.18 10.93
C PHE A 177 9.82 -4.53 12.32
N GLN A 178 10.68 -4.55 13.35
CA GLN A 178 10.26 -4.73 14.74
C GLN A 178 9.33 -3.61 15.21
N ALA A 179 9.68 -2.36 14.91
CA ALA A 179 8.85 -1.20 15.21
C ALA A 179 7.51 -1.23 14.48
N SER A 180 7.50 -1.66 13.21
CA SER A 180 6.29 -1.84 12.40
C SER A 180 5.34 -2.84 13.04
N VAL A 181 5.81 -4.05 13.36
CA VAL A 181 5.00 -5.09 14.04
C VAL A 181 4.46 -4.58 15.38
N LYS A 182 5.28 -3.90 16.17
CA LYS A 182 4.84 -3.30 17.44
C LYS A 182 3.75 -2.25 17.22
N SER A 183 3.90 -1.40 16.21
CA SER A 183 2.93 -0.35 15.89
C SER A 183 1.60 -0.93 15.39
N PHE A 184 1.64 -1.99 14.56
CA PHE A 184 0.43 -2.72 14.14
C PHE A 184 -0.32 -3.28 15.35
N LYS A 185 0.38 -3.91 16.31
CA LYS A 185 -0.24 -4.47 17.54
C LYS A 185 -0.85 -3.40 18.44
N ALA A 186 -0.22 -2.22 18.53
CA ALA A 186 -0.71 -1.10 19.34
C ALA A 186 -1.94 -0.43 18.70
N ASN A 187 -1.99 -0.36 17.38
CA ASN A 187 -3.03 0.32 16.62
C ASN A 187 -4.16 -0.62 16.16
N LYS A 188 -4.89 -1.21 17.12
CA LYS A 188 -6.07 -2.06 16.86
C LYS A 188 -7.23 -1.35 16.15
N LYS A 189 -7.20 -0.02 16.06
CA LYS A 189 -8.20 0.83 15.38
C LYS A 189 -7.98 0.97 13.88
N GLN A 190 -7.04 0.25 13.27
CA GLN A 190 -7.02 0.14 11.81
C GLN A 190 -8.36 -0.45 11.38
N ALA A 191 -9.25 0.42 10.91
CA ALA A 191 -10.63 0.12 10.63
C ALA A 191 -10.71 -1.09 9.70
N LEU A 192 -11.74 -1.92 9.89
CA LEU A 192 -12.11 -3.00 8.97
C LEU A 192 -11.92 -2.51 7.53
N GLY A 193 -10.88 -3.02 6.88
CA GLY A 193 -10.44 -2.55 5.57
C GLY A 193 -8.92 -2.42 5.41
N TRP A 194 -8.25 -1.88 6.42
CA TRP A 194 -6.90 -1.33 6.31
C TRP A 194 -5.87 -2.13 7.13
N ASN A 195 -5.77 -3.45 6.97
CA ASN A 195 -4.84 -4.29 7.76
C ASN A 195 -3.67 -4.91 6.95
N TRP A 196 -3.45 -4.45 5.72
CA TRP A 196 -2.32 -4.92 4.91
C TRP A 196 -0.98 -4.44 5.49
N GLY A 197 0.10 -5.20 5.26
CA GLY A 197 1.46 -4.86 5.70
C GLY A 197 1.89 -5.50 7.03
N GLN A 198 0.96 -5.92 7.89
CA GLN A 198 1.34 -6.57 9.14
C GLN A 198 2.05 -7.91 8.91
N SER A 199 1.45 -8.77 8.08
CA SER A 199 2.05 -10.06 7.71
C SER A 199 3.39 -9.90 7.01
N ASP A 200 3.54 -8.85 6.18
CA ASP A 200 4.80 -8.55 5.51
C ASP A 200 5.92 -8.23 6.53
N ALA A 201 5.64 -7.34 7.48
CA ALA A 201 6.57 -6.97 8.54
C ALA A 201 6.99 -8.20 9.38
N GLU A 202 6.02 -9.06 9.74
CA GLU A 202 6.26 -10.29 10.49
C GLU A 202 7.11 -11.29 9.67
N ASN A 203 6.82 -11.43 8.37
CA ASN A 203 7.55 -12.30 7.46
C ASN A 203 9.03 -11.87 7.31
N TYR A 204 9.32 -10.56 7.21
CA TYR A 204 10.70 -10.08 7.15
C TYR A 204 11.50 -10.41 8.40
N LEU A 205 10.90 -10.27 9.59
CA LEU A 205 11.55 -10.64 10.85
C LEU A 205 11.83 -12.14 10.92
N ASN A 206 10.87 -12.97 10.55
CA ASN A 206 11.02 -14.42 10.58
C ASN A 206 12.14 -14.91 9.65
N ARG A 207 12.24 -14.34 8.44
CA ARG A 207 13.32 -14.66 7.50
C ARG A 207 14.71 -14.32 8.07
N HIS A 208 14.83 -13.16 8.73
CA HIS A 208 16.08 -12.75 9.36
C HIS A 208 16.50 -13.68 10.51
N LEU A 209 15.57 -14.02 11.41
CA LEU A 209 15.83 -14.93 12.53
C LEU A 209 16.27 -16.33 12.07
N ASN A 210 15.67 -16.83 10.99
CA ASN A 210 16.05 -18.12 10.40
C ASN A 210 17.47 -18.06 9.82
N ALA A 211 17.84 -16.96 9.14
CA ALA A 211 19.19 -16.79 8.60
C ALA A 211 20.28 -16.74 9.69
N ILE A 212 20.00 -16.12 10.85
CA ILE A 212 20.92 -16.12 11.99
C ILE A 212 21.10 -17.55 12.53
N THR A 213 19.99 -18.27 12.72
CA THR A 213 20.02 -19.64 13.26
C THR A 213 20.80 -20.58 12.35
N SER A 214 20.64 -20.46 11.02
CA SER A 214 21.41 -21.26 10.06
C SER A 214 22.91 -20.95 10.05
N ASN A 215 23.30 -19.70 10.28
CA ASN A 215 24.71 -19.29 10.32
C ASN A 215 25.42 -19.63 11.65
N GLN A 216 24.69 -20.08 12.68
CA GLN A 216 25.27 -20.56 13.94
C GLN A 216 25.48 -22.08 13.99
N ILE A 217 25.07 -22.81 12.94
CA ILE A 217 25.16 -24.29 12.86
C ILE A 217 26.32 -24.74 11.93
N HIS A 218 27.10 -23.80 11.40
CA HIS A 218 28.29 -24.04 10.58
C HIS A 218 29.53 -23.39 11.20
#